data_AF-A0A6J4XP17-F1
#
_entry.id   AF-A0A6J4XP17-F1
#
_cell.length_a   1.000
_cell.length_b   1.000
_cell.length_c   1.000
_cell.angle_alpha   90.00
_cell.angle_beta   90.00
_cell.angle_gamma   90.00
#
_symmetry.space_group_name_H-M   'P 1'
#
loop_
_entity.id
_entity.type
_entity.pdbx_description
1 polymer ?
#
loop_
_entity_poly.entity_id
_entity_poly.type
_entity_poly.pdbx_seq_one_letter_code
_entity_poly.pdbx_strand_id
1 'polypeptide(L)'
;MANQNKIELFKQLFRGRRDIVPRYWESKTGKSGYSSIIRNNEHVPLTDNLVLQHLRGQCILGVYPLLADNTCYFIAADLDNHTGNLNPLRDVKEYYEVCRINNCDCVLLRSKSGDGYHAYVLFENQV
;
A
#
# COMPACT_ATOMS: atom_id res chain seq x y z
N MET A 1 10.50 3.91 22.75
CA MET A 1 9.39 2.94 22.93
C MET A 1 8.21 3.24 21.99
N ALA A 2 7.52 4.39 22.08
CA ALA A 2 6.36 4.69 21.22
C ALA A 2 6.62 4.65 19.70
N ASN A 3 7.81 5.06 19.26
CA ASN A 3 8.18 4.98 17.84
C ASN A 3 8.42 3.53 17.37
N GLN A 4 8.95 2.64 18.22
CA GLN A 4 9.22 1.25 17.82
C GLN A 4 7.92 0.50 17.60
N ASN A 5 6.94 0.65 18.50
CA ASN A 5 5.64 -0.02 18.35
C ASN A 5 4.93 0.38 17.06
N LYS A 6 5.03 1.66 16.64
CA LYS A 6 4.47 2.13 15.37
C LYS A 6 5.20 1.54 14.16
N ILE A 7 6.52 1.43 14.21
CA ILE A 7 7.32 0.81 13.15
C ILE A 7 6.95 -0.67 13.00
N GLU A 8 6.88 -1.41 14.10
CA GLU A 8 6.51 -2.83 14.08
C GLU A 8 5.09 -3.03 13.55
N LEU A 9 4.14 -2.22 14.04
CA LEU A 9 2.76 -2.27 13.55
C LEU A 9 2.68 -1.99 12.04
N PHE A 10 3.39 -0.96 11.56
CA PHE A 10 3.44 -0.65 10.12
C PHE A 10 3.97 -1.84 9.30
N LYS A 11 5.07 -2.46 9.74
CA LYS A 11 5.68 -3.61 9.07
C LYS A 11 4.84 -4.89 9.13
N GLN A 12 3.94 -5.00 10.10
CA GLN A 12 3.00 -6.12 10.26
C GLN A 12 1.75 -5.93 9.38
N LEU A 13 1.23 -4.71 9.27
CA LEU A 13 0.07 -4.41 8.44
C LEU A 13 0.43 -4.46 6.95
N PHE A 14 1.54 -3.82 6.54
CA PHE A 14 1.96 -3.73 5.15
C PHE A 14 3.08 -4.72 4.85
N ARG A 15 2.77 -6.01 5.02
CA ARG A 15 3.70 -7.11 4.72
C ARG A 15 3.78 -7.37 3.22
N GLY A 16 4.98 -7.24 2.69
CA GLY A 16 5.34 -7.60 1.32
C GLY A 16 6.84 -7.87 1.26
N ARG A 17 7.45 -7.72 0.08
CA ARG A 17 8.90 -7.81 -0.05
C ARG A 17 9.60 -6.74 0.81
N ARG A 18 10.60 -7.18 1.57
CA ARG A 18 11.42 -6.32 2.45
C ARG A 18 12.82 -6.09 1.91
N ASP A 19 13.22 -6.83 0.89
CA ASP A 19 14.51 -6.73 0.21
C ASP A 19 14.51 -5.68 -0.91
N ILE A 20 13.33 -5.25 -1.35
CA ILE A 20 13.13 -4.19 -2.35
C ILE A 20 12.03 -3.23 -1.87
N VAL A 21 12.37 -1.94 -1.76
CA VAL A 21 11.45 -0.91 -1.27
C VAL A 21 11.18 0.12 -2.36
N PRO A 22 9.94 0.23 -2.88
CA PRO A 22 9.58 1.29 -3.79
C PRO A 22 9.39 2.61 -3.04
N ARG A 23 9.83 3.71 -3.66
CA ARG A 23 9.65 5.07 -3.14
C ARG A 23 9.00 5.93 -4.22
N TYR A 24 8.01 6.73 -3.82
CA TYR A 24 7.41 7.73 -4.68
C TYR A 24 8.46 8.76 -5.10
N TRP A 25 8.45 9.15 -6.36
CA TRP A 25 9.24 10.23 -6.90
C TRP A 25 8.38 11.10 -7.82
N GLU A 26 8.82 12.34 -8.00
CA GLU A 26 8.23 13.30 -8.91
C GLU A 26 9.35 13.98 -9.69
N SER A 27 9.24 14.02 -11.01
CA SER A 27 10.20 14.69 -11.88
C SER A 27 9.91 16.18 -11.93
N LYS A 28 10.92 16.96 -12.32
CA LYS A 28 10.76 18.38 -12.64
C LYS A 28 9.75 18.65 -13.76
N THR A 29 9.44 17.63 -14.58
CA THR A 29 8.48 17.71 -15.69
C THR A 29 7.06 17.29 -15.28
N GLY A 30 6.81 17.06 -13.99
CA GLY A 30 5.49 16.71 -13.46
C GLY A 30 5.11 15.23 -13.62
N LYS A 31 6.01 14.38 -14.14
CA LYS A 31 5.80 12.93 -14.10
C LYS A 31 6.03 12.43 -12.69
N SER A 32 5.26 11.45 -12.25
CA SER A 32 5.46 10.83 -10.94
C SER A 32 5.29 9.33 -11.04
N GLY A 33 5.73 8.63 -10.00
CA GLY A 33 5.57 7.19 -9.92
C GLY A 33 6.31 6.61 -8.72
N TYR A 34 6.38 5.29 -8.69
CA TYR A 34 7.13 4.54 -7.70
C TYR A 34 8.28 3.81 -8.40
N SER A 35 9.45 3.80 -7.77
CA SER A 35 10.58 2.98 -8.21
C SER A 35 11.36 2.49 -7.00
N SER A 36 12.02 1.33 -7.13
CA SER A 36 12.83 0.78 -6.06
C SER A 36 13.96 1.73 -5.66
N ILE A 37 14.22 1.84 -4.37
CA ILE A 37 15.41 2.55 -3.87
C ILE A 37 16.64 1.71 -4.22
N ILE A 38 17.55 2.29 -5.01
CA ILE A 38 18.82 1.68 -5.40
C ILE A 38 19.97 2.52 -4.84
N ARG A 39 20.98 1.87 -4.26
CA ARG A 39 22.25 2.48 -3.82
C ARG A 39 23.39 1.56 -4.23
N ASN A 40 24.45 2.12 -4.81
CA ASN A 40 25.60 1.33 -5.29
C ASN A 40 25.21 0.13 -6.17
N ASN A 41 24.25 0.33 -7.08
CA ASN A 41 23.67 -0.72 -7.94
C ASN A 41 22.96 -1.88 -7.23
N GLU A 42 22.62 -1.75 -5.94
CA GLU A 42 21.88 -2.75 -5.17
C GLU A 42 20.55 -2.21 -4.64
N HIS A 43 19.57 -3.10 -4.48
CA HIS A 43 18.29 -2.77 -3.87
C HIS A 43 18.47 -2.53 -2.36
N VAL A 44 17.84 -1.46 -1.87
CA VAL A 44 17.88 -1.15 -0.43
C VAL A 44 16.71 -1.85 0.28
N PRO A 45 17.00 -2.63 1.35
CA PRO A 45 15.95 -3.28 2.13
C PRO A 45 15.18 -2.29 3.01
N LEU A 46 14.01 -2.72 3.48
CA LEU A 46 13.17 -1.95 4.40
C LEU A 46 13.82 -1.88 5.78
N THR A 47 14.21 -0.66 6.17
CA THR A 47 14.81 -0.37 7.49
C THR A 47 13.86 0.45 8.35
N ASP A 48 14.05 0.40 9.67
CA ASP A 48 13.31 1.21 10.65
C ASP A 48 13.41 2.70 10.33
N ASN A 49 14.58 3.16 9.89
CA ASN A 49 14.79 4.55 9.51
C ASN A 49 13.96 4.94 8.28
N LEU A 50 13.85 4.07 7.27
CA LEU A 50 12.97 4.33 6.12
C LEU A 50 11.50 4.41 6.55
N VAL A 51 11.04 3.48 7.41
CA VAL A 51 9.67 3.53 7.96
C VAL A 51 9.45 4.81 8.77
N LEU A 52 10.40 5.23 9.60
CA LEU A 52 10.31 6.49 10.34
C LEU A 52 10.23 7.72 9.43
N GLN A 53 11.02 7.76 8.36
CA GLN A 53 10.94 8.84 7.37
C GLN A 53 9.56 8.87 6.71
N HIS A 54 9.00 7.70 6.40
CA HIS A 54 7.66 7.58 5.85
C HIS A 54 6.59 8.11 6.80
N LEU A 55 6.60 7.65 8.06
CA LEU A 55 5.64 8.05 9.08
C LEU A 55 5.74 9.54 9.45
N ARG A 56 6.89 10.18 9.19
CA ARG A 56 7.10 11.63 9.35
C ARG A 56 6.73 12.45 8.11
N GLY A 57 6.27 11.82 7.03
CA GLY A 57 5.95 12.48 5.77
C GLY A 57 7.18 12.96 4.98
N GLN A 58 8.38 12.49 5.33
CA GLN A 58 9.63 12.86 4.64
C GLN A 58 9.79 12.11 3.31
N CYS A 59 9.15 10.96 3.18
CA CYS A 59 9.05 10.21 1.94
C CYS A 59 7.75 9.41 1.90
N ILE A 60 7.34 8.96 0.71
CA ILE A 60 6.23 8.03 0.55
C ILE A 60 6.81 6.72 0.06
N LEU A 61 6.76 5.69 0.91
CA LEU A 61 7.14 4.34 0.53
C LEU A 61 5.93 3.63 -0.04
N GLY A 62 6.16 2.79 -1.05
CA GLY A 62 5.19 1.79 -1.48
C GLY A 62 5.54 0.42 -0.92
N VAL A 63 4.83 -0.60 -1.39
CA VAL A 63 5.07 -2.00 -1.05
C VAL A 63 4.91 -2.84 -2.31
N TYR A 64 5.77 -3.85 -2.47
CA TYR A 64 5.52 -4.95 -3.43
C TYR A 64 4.82 -6.08 -2.66
N PRO A 65 3.50 -6.27 -2.85
CA PRO A 65 2.71 -7.19 -2.02
C PRO A 65 3.01 -8.66 -2.29
N LEU A 66 3.37 -8.99 -3.55
CA LEU A 66 3.66 -10.35 -3.97
C LEU A 66 5.07 -10.76 -3.50
N LEU A 67 5.15 -11.90 -2.81
CA LEU A 67 6.38 -12.51 -2.35
C LEU A 67 7.01 -13.40 -3.44
N ALA A 68 8.22 -13.89 -3.19
CA ALA A 68 8.99 -14.66 -4.18
C ALA A 68 8.34 -16.01 -4.54
N ASP A 69 7.52 -16.56 -3.66
CA ASP A 69 6.74 -17.79 -3.85
C ASP A 69 5.34 -17.54 -4.42
N ASN A 70 5.07 -16.31 -4.90
CA ASN A 70 3.79 -15.85 -5.42
C ASN A 70 2.65 -15.80 -4.38
N THR A 71 2.97 -15.83 -3.08
CA THR A 71 1.99 -15.59 -2.02
C THR A 71 1.93 -14.11 -1.64
N CYS A 72 0.91 -13.72 -0.87
CA CYS A 72 0.80 -12.37 -0.31
C CYS A 72 0.15 -12.35 1.07
N TYR A 73 0.26 -11.23 1.79
CA TYR A 73 -0.41 -11.00 3.08
C TYR A 73 -1.62 -10.08 2.98
N PHE A 74 -1.87 -9.52 1.80
CA PHE A 74 -3.06 -8.73 1.54
C PHE A 74 -3.32 -8.63 0.05
N ILE A 75 -4.59 -8.42 -0.28
CA ILE A 75 -5.03 -8.00 -1.60
C ILE A 75 -5.58 -6.58 -1.53
N ALA A 76 -5.48 -5.87 -2.65
CA ALA A 76 -6.02 -4.52 -2.80
C ALA A 76 -6.90 -4.47 -4.04
N ALA A 77 -8.08 -3.87 -3.91
CA ALA A 77 -8.92 -3.47 -5.03
C ALA A 77 -8.83 -1.95 -5.18
N ASP A 78 -8.47 -1.48 -6.36
CA ASP A 78 -8.48 -0.06 -6.73
C ASP A 78 -9.78 0.24 -7.48
N LEU A 79 -10.59 1.14 -6.92
CA LEU A 79 -11.85 1.57 -7.50
C LEU A 79 -11.73 3.05 -7.85
N ASP A 80 -11.62 3.32 -9.15
CA ASP A 80 -11.44 4.66 -9.70
C ASP A 80 -12.54 5.03 -10.69
N ASN A 81 -12.51 6.29 -11.11
CA ASN A 81 -13.38 6.82 -12.15
C ASN A 81 -12.57 7.21 -13.40
N HIS A 82 -11.72 6.32 -13.92
CA HIS A 82 -10.87 6.62 -15.08
C HIS A 82 -11.64 7.13 -16.32
N THR A 83 -12.91 6.75 -16.50
CA THR A 83 -13.74 7.14 -17.66
C THR A 83 -14.67 8.33 -17.38
N GLY A 84 -14.74 8.83 -16.13
CA GLY A 84 -15.60 9.95 -15.74
C GLY A 84 -17.06 9.59 -15.44
N ASN A 85 -17.52 8.39 -15.83
CA ASN A 85 -18.93 7.98 -15.73
C ASN A 85 -19.20 6.93 -14.63
N LEU A 86 -18.21 6.61 -13.80
CA LEU A 86 -18.31 5.66 -12.70
C LEU A 86 -18.57 6.38 -11.37
N ASN A 87 -19.00 5.61 -10.37
CA ASN A 87 -19.20 6.12 -9.01
C ASN A 87 -18.40 5.26 -8.01
N PRO A 88 -17.09 5.55 -7.83
CA PRO A 88 -16.22 4.77 -6.96
C PRO A 88 -16.70 4.67 -5.51
N LEU A 89 -17.43 5.69 -5.03
CA LEU A 89 -18.01 5.66 -3.69
C LEU A 89 -19.14 4.62 -3.58
N ARG A 90 -19.96 4.48 -4.62
CA ARG A 90 -20.96 3.41 -4.69
C ARG A 90 -20.25 2.06 -4.79
N ASP A 91 -19.32 1.94 -5.72
CA ASP A 91 -18.65 0.66 -6.01
C ASP A 91 -17.90 0.13 -4.78
N VAL A 92 -17.20 0.99 -4.03
CA VAL A 92 -16.47 0.57 -2.82
C VAL A 92 -17.43 0.18 -1.68
N LYS A 93 -18.61 0.81 -1.58
CA LYS A 93 -19.62 0.44 -0.59
C LYS A 93 -20.21 -0.93 -0.89
N GLU A 94 -20.56 -1.20 -2.14
CA GLU A 94 -21.06 -2.51 -2.56
C GLU A 94 -19.98 -3.59 -2.37
N TYR A 95 -18.73 -3.30 -2.73
CA TYR A 95 -17.60 -4.20 -2.48
C TYR A 95 -17.48 -4.54 -0.98
N TYR A 96 -17.51 -3.52 -0.12
CA TYR A 96 -17.46 -3.69 1.33
C TYR A 96 -18.63 -4.51 1.88
N GLU A 97 -19.86 -4.28 1.40
CA GLU A 97 -21.03 -5.04 1.83
C GLU A 97 -20.90 -6.53 1.46
N VAL A 98 -20.39 -6.83 0.26
CA VAL A 98 -20.11 -8.22 -0.15
C VAL A 98 -19.05 -8.84 0.75
N CYS A 99 -17.94 -8.13 1.03
CA CYS A 99 -16.93 -8.61 1.97
C CYS A 99 -17.53 -8.90 3.35
N ARG A 100 -18.33 -7.96 3.89
CA ARG A 100 -19.00 -8.08 5.19
C ARG A 100 -19.93 -9.30 5.25
N ILE A 101 -20.75 -9.54 4.23
CA ILE A 101 -21.65 -10.70 4.16
C ILE A 101 -20.88 -12.02 4.14
N ASN A 102 -19.69 -12.03 3.54
CA ASN A 102 -18.82 -13.21 3.47
C ASN A 102 -17.86 -13.35 4.67
N ASN A 103 -17.98 -12.51 5.70
CA ASN A 103 -17.06 -12.46 6.85
C ASN A 103 -15.60 -12.23 6.44
N CYS A 104 -15.38 -11.44 5.37
CA CYS A 104 -14.07 -10.97 4.98
C CYS A 104 -13.84 -9.57 5.54
N ASP A 105 -12.91 -9.43 6.47
CA ASP A 105 -12.55 -8.12 7.01
C ASP A 105 -11.87 -7.26 5.94
N CYS A 106 -12.53 -6.14 5.61
CA CYS A 106 -12.12 -5.22 4.56
C CYS A 106 -11.88 -3.82 5.12
N VAL A 107 -10.74 -3.22 4.80
CA VAL A 107 -10.35 -1.86 5.17
C VAL A 107 -10.49 -0.94 3.97
N LEU A 108 -11.26 0.14 4.10
CA LEU A 108 -11.46 1.13 3.04
C LEU A 108 -10.57 2.35 3.27
N LEU A 109 -9.89 2.80 2.21
CA LEU A 109 -9.07 4.01 2.21
C LEU A 109 -9.43 4.88 1.00
N ARG A 110 -9.58 6.19 1.20
CA ARG A 110 -9.74 7.12 0.08
C ARG A 110 -8.39 7.28 -0.64
N SER A 111 -8.41 7.30 -1.97
CA SER A 111 -7.21 7.46 -2.77
C SER A 111 -6.58 8.85 -2.57
N LYS A 112 -5.30 8.98 -2.96
CA LYS A 112 -4.56 10.26 -2.88
C LYS A 112 -5.19 11.37 -3.73
N SER A 113 -5.79 11.04 -4.89
CA SER A 113 -6.48 12.03 -5.74
C SER A 113 -7.76 12.54 -5.09
N GLY A 114 -8.37 11.75 -4.21
CA GLY A 114 -9.66 12.03 -3.61
C GLY A 114 -10.85 11.53 -4.43
N ASP A 115 -10.62 11.07 -5.65
CA ASP A 115 -11.69 10.66 -6.58
C ASP A 115 -11.92 9.14 -6.63
N GLY A 116 -11.03 8.37 -6.00
CA GLY A 116 -11.11 6.92 -5.94
C GLY A 116 -11.03 6.39 -4.51
N TYR A 117 -11.18 5.08 -4.38
CA TYR A 117 -11.10 4.36 -3.12
C TYR A 117 -10.34 3.06 -3.32
N HIS A 118 -9.56 2.69 -2.31
CA HIS A 118 -8.90 1.39 -2.24
C HIS A 118 -9.57 0.57 -1.15
N ALA A 119 -9.83 -0.71 -1.44
CA ALA A 119 -10.28 -1.69 -0.46
C ALA A 119 -9.16 -2.71 -0.24
N TYR A 120 -8.81 -2.97 1.03
CA TYR A 120 -7.77 -3.92 1.41
C TYR A 120 -8.34 -5.05 2.25
N VAL A 121 -8.00 -6.29 1.92
CA VAL A 121 -8.25 -7.45 2.77
C VAL A 121 -6.90 -7.95 3.26
N LEU A 122 -6.73 -8.01 4.59
CA LEU A 122 -5.47 -8.37 5.24
C LEU A 122 -5.56 -9.81 5.77
N PHE A 123 -4.52 -10.61 5.54
CA PHE A 123 -4.44 -11.99 5.99
C PHE A 123 -3.43 -12.13 7.11
N GLU A 124 -3.73 -12.94 8.13
CA GLU A 124 -2.78 -13.25 9.20
C GLU A 124 -1.57 -14.03 8.65
N ASN A 125 -1.85 -15.00 7.77
CA ASN A 125 -0.88 -15.85 7.10
C ASN A 125 -0.80 -15.54 5.59
N GLN A 126 0.23 -16.04 4.92
CA GLN A 126 0.34 -15.97 3.47
C GLN A 126 -0.81 -16.74 2.81
N VAL A 127 -1.37 -16.16 1.74
CA VAL A 127 -2.38 -16.78 0.86
C VAL A 127 -1.88 -16.87 -0.57
#